data_AF-A0A846Q3D4-F1
#
_entry.id   AF-A0A846Q3D4-F1
#
_cell.length_a   1.000
_cell.length_b   1.000
_cell.length_c   1.000
_cell.angle_alpha   90.00
_cell.angle_beta   90.00
_cell.angle_gamma   90.00
#
_symmetry.space_group_name_H-M   'P 1'
#
loop_
_entity.id
_entity.type
_entity.pdbx_description
1 polymer ?
#
loop_
_entity_poly.entity_id
_entity_poly.type
_entity_poly.pdbx_seq_one_letter_code
_entity_poly.pdbx_strand_id
1 'polypeptide(L)'
;MRIRDLLKGKIPGKEMGSLKTSFDIVGDIAVIEIPEELEKKEKEIAKALKKVHKHVKTVCRKMSKREGKYRLRKFKVILGKETETTHKEHNCRFRLDVSKVYFSPRESQERQVIAEKIKSGETVMVMFAGVGPYPVIMAKKNKKLKKIYAIEMNSRAFEYMKENIRINKVGDKVVPISGDVRERCPEYSGKCDRIVMPHPKGAYEYLSLAISCLKNKGGWIHFYYWAPEEGFREAEDMVRNTVKTMKRKVKKIDTRKVLPYKPKVWKICMDIEIR
;
A
#
# COMPACT_ATOMS: atom_id res chain seq x y z
N MET A 1 9.68 -5.99 27.51
CA MET A 1 10.08 -4.60 27.85
C MET A 1 9.60 -3.66 26.75
N ARG A 2 8.84 -2.60 27.09
CA ARG A 2 8.32 -1.65 26.10
C ARG A 2 9.29 -0.46 25.94
N ILE A 3 9.21 0.25 24.81
CA ILE A 3 10.03 1.45 24.55
C ILE A 3 9.85 2.48 25.67
N ARG A 4 8.61 2.69 26.15
CA ARG A 4 8.34 3.60 27.27
C ARG A 4 9.10 3.24 28.54
N ASP A 5 9.25 1.95 28.85
CA ASP A 5 9.96 1.50 30.06
C ASP A 5 11.44 1.87 30.00
N LEU A 6 12.05 1.78 28.83
CA LEU A 6 13.45 2.14 28.59
C LEU A 6 13.72 3.66 28.58
N LEU A 7 12.67 4.47 28.44
CA LEU A 7 12.76 5.93 28.40
C LEU A 7 12.41 6.58 29.76
N LYS A 8 11.86 5.82 30.71
CA LYS A 8 11.65 6.29 32.09
C LYS A 8 12.99 6.74 32.69
N GLY A 9 13.01 7.92 33.30
CA GLY A 9 14.22 8.53 33.86
C GLY A 9 15.17 9.19 32.84
N LYS A 10 14.96 8.98 31.53
CA LYS A 10 15.74 9.63 30.45
C LYS A 10 15.02 10.80 29.77
N ILE A 11 13.69 10.75 29.80
CA ILE A 11 12.80 11.79 29.29
C ILE A 11 11.92 12.25 30.47
N PRO A 12 11.80 13.58 30.72
CA PRO A 12 10.92 14.11 31.76
C PRO A 12 9.48 13.60 31.63
N GLY A 13 8.80 13.38 32.76
CA GLY A 13 7.44 12.81 32.79
C GLY A 13 6.41 13.60 31.97
N LYS A 14 6.51 14.94 31.95
CA LYS A 14 5.63 15.81 31.15
C LYS A 14 5.81 15.59 29.64
N GLU A 15 7.03 15.35 29.18
CA GLU A 15 7.37 15.09 27.77
C GLU A 15 7.01 13.65 27.35
N MET A 16 6.97 12.70 28.28
CA MET A 16 6.59 11.31 27.99
C MET A 16 5.15 11.16 27.49
N GLY A 17 4.27 12.11 27.81
CA GLY A 17 2.88 12.13 27.35
C GLY A 17 2.74 12.29 25.83
N SER A 18 3.63 13.04 25.18
CA SER A 18 3.60 13.27 23.73
C SER A 18 4.22 12.15 22.92
N LEU A 19 4.92 11.20 23.56
CA LEU A 19 5.60 10.11 22.86
C LEU A 19 4.60 9.24 22.09
N LYS A 20 4.70 9.33 20.76
CA LYS A 20 4.01 8.43 19.83
C LYS A 20 4.62 7.04 19.92
N THR A 21 3.81 6.06 20.32
CA THR A 21 4.24 4.67 20.49
C THR A 21 4.13 3.84 19.21
N SER A 22 3.36 4.31 18.22
CA SER A 22 3.22 3.59 16.95
C SER A 22 4.42 3.85 16.04
N PHE A 23 4.96 2.79 15.46
CA PHE A 23 6.01 2.85 14.45
C PHE A 23 5.77 1.76 13.41
N ASP A 24 6.44 1.89 12.27
CA ASP A 24 6.42 0.88 11.21
C ASP A 24 7.81 0.24 11.12
N ILE A 25 7.89 -1.10 11.04
CA ILE A 25 9.14 -1.79 10.73
C ILE A 25 9.04 -2.34 9.31
N VAL A 26 10.02 -2.00 8.48
CA VAL A 26 10.17 -2.49 7.11
C VAL A 26 11.54 -3.14 7.02
N GLY A 27 11.58 -4.47 6.94
CA GLY A 27 12.84 -5.22 7.00
C GLY A 27 13.58 -4.95 8.31
N ASP A 28 14.79 -4.43 8.22
CA ASP A 28 15.62 -4.01 9.35
C ASP A 28 15.60 -2.48 9.60
N ILE A 29 14.61 -1.78 9.05
CA ILE A 29 14.44 -0.33 9.22
C ILE A 29 13.17 -0.03 10.01
N ALA A 30 13.30 0.75 11.08
CA ALA A 30 12.16 1.29 11.81
C ALA A 30 11.88 2.74 11.39
N VAL A 31 10.61 3.04 11.10
CA VAL A 31 10.15 4.36 10.68
C VAL A 31 9.20 4.92 11.74
N ILE A 32 9.65 5.97 12.42
CA ILE A 32 8.98 6.55 13.58
C ILE A 32 8.53 7.98 13.33
N GLU A 33 7.53 8.42 14.08
CA GLU A 33 7.14 9.82 14.16
C GLU A 33 7.56 10.36 15.51
N ILE A 34 8.32 11.45 15.52
CA ILE A 34 8.75 12.13 16.74
C ILE A 34 8.22 13.56 16.67
N PRO A 35 7.30 13.93 17.58
CA PRO A 35 6.84 15.31 17.73
C PRO A 35 8.00 16.30 17.94
N GLU A 36 7.81 17.56 17.57
CA GLU A 36 8.85 18.58 17.62
C GLU A 36 9.38 18.79 19.04
N GLU A 37 8.50 18.73 20.04
CA GLU A 37 8.85 18.83 21.45
C GLU A 37 9.82 17.74 21.93
N LEU A 38 9.90 16.60 21.23
CA LEU A 38 10.79 15.48 21.54
C LEU A 38 12.03 15.41 20.63
N GLU A 39 12.27 16.42 19.78
CA GLU A 39 13.37 16.41 18.82
C GLU A 39 14.74 16.21 19.49
N LYS A 40 15.02 16.92 20.59
CA LYS A 40 16.28 16.79 21.35
C LYS A 40 16.48 15.39 21.95
N LYS A 41 15.43 14.56 21.99
CA LYS A 41 15.43 13.20 22.55
C LYS A 41 15.41 12.11 21.47
N GLU A 42 15.44 12.48 20.18
CA GLU A 42 15.30 11.51 19.07
C GLU A 42 16.32 10.36 19.15
N LYS A 43 17.57 10.64 19.55
CA LYS A 43 18.63 9.62 19.68
C LYS A 43 18.33 8.62 20.80
N GLU A 44 17.79 9.06 21.94
CA GLU A 44 17.43 8.15 23.03
C GLU A 44 16.22 7.30 22.66
N ILE A 45 15.22 7.88 21.98
CA ILE A 45 14.06 7.15 21.45
C ILE A 45 14.52 6.08 20.45
N ALA A 46 15.39 6.42 19.51
CA ALA A 46 15.93 5.47 18.53
C ALA A 46 16.74 4.34 19.18
N LYS A 47 17.59 4.65 20.17
CA LYS A 47 18.33 3.64 20.94
C LYS A 47 17.38 2.70 21.71
N ALA A 48 16.34 3.24 22.35
CA ALA A 48 15.34 2.44 23.04
C ALA A 48 14.60 1.51 22.08
N LEU A 49 14.22 1.98 20.89
CA LEU A 49 13.58 1.17 19.86
C LEU A 49 14.49 0.01 19.43
N LYS A 50 15.76 0.29 19.15
CA LYS A 50 16.73 -0.75 18.76
C LYS A 50 16.97 -1.79 19.87
N LYS A 51 16.96 -1.38 21.14
CA LYS A 51 17.07 -2.31 22.28
C LYS A 51 15.89 -3.28 22.35
N VAL A 52 14.67 -2.81 22.05
CA VAL A 52 13.47 -3.66 22.01
C VAL A 52 13.45 -4.52 20.74
N HIS A 53 13.80 -3.95 19.59
CA HIS A 53 13.78 -4.62 18.29
C HIS A 53 15.20 -4.83 17.76
N LYS A 54 15.88 -5.87 18.29
CA LYS A 54 17.31 -6.13 18.01
C LYS A 54 17.65 -6.31 16.52
N HIS A 55 16.69 -6.72 15.69
CA HIS A 55 16.88 -6.88 14.24
C HIS A 55 16.91 -5.54 13.48
N VAL A 56 16.47 -4.44 14.10
CA VAL A 56 16.47 -3.11 13.49
C VAL A 56 17.90 -2.56 13.48
N LYS A 57 18.39 -2.22 12.29
CA LYS A 57 19.70 -1.61 12.07
C LYS A 57 19.63 -0.10 11.89
N THR A 58 18.57 0.39 11.23
CA THR A 58 18.35 1.82 10.97
C THR A 58 17.04 2.30 11.57
N VAL A 59 17.04 3.51 12.15
CA VAL A 59 15.83 4.20 12.63
C VAL A 59 15.71 5.54 11.89
N CYS A 60 14.58 5.72 11.21
CA CYS A 60 14.25 6.93 10.44
C CYS A 60 13.08 7.69 11.08
N ARG A 61 13.20 9.02 11.19
CA ARG A 61 12.12 9.94 11.57
C ARG A 61 11.35 10.38 10.33
N LYS A 62 10.02 10.34 10.39
CA LYS A 62 9.11 11.01 9.43
C LYS A 62 9.24 12.53 9.64
N MET A 63 9.72 13.26 8.65
CA MET A 63 9.89 14.72 8.70
C MET A 63 8.72 15.49 8.07
N SER A 64 7.89 14.82 7.26
CA SER A 64 6.79 15.47 6.56
C SER A 64 5.58 14.54 6.38
N LYS A 65 4.43 15.15 6.03
CA LYS A 65 3.31 14.42 5.44
C LYS A 65 3.70 13.91 4.04
N ARG A 66 2.86 13.05 3.46
CA ARG A 66 3.08 12.53 2.10
C ARG A 66 2.69 13.59 1.08
N GLU A 67 3.63 14.00 0.24
CA GLU A 67 3.48 15.11 -0.70
C GLU A 67 3.90 14.72 -2.13
N GLY A 68 3.52 15.56 -3.09
CA GLY A 68 3.82 15.39 -4.51
C GLY A 68 3.13 14.20 -5.18
N LYS A 69 3.39 14.06 -6.49
CA LYS A 69 2.78 13.00 -7.33
C LYS A 69 3.08 11.58 -6.87
N TYR A 70 4.25 11.36 -6.27
CA TYR A 70 4.69 10.05 -5.78
C TYR A 70 4.37 9.78 -4.30
N ARG A 71 3.75 10.75 -3.61
CA ARG A 71 3.35 10.64 -2.20
C ARG A 71 4.49 10.22 -1.27
N LEU A 72 5.70 10.69 -1.55
CA LEU A 72 6.88 10.42 -0.74
C LEU A 72 6.88 11.29 0.53
N ARG A 73 7.62 10.84 1.53
CA ARG A 73 7.89 11.60 2.77
C ARG A 73 9.36 11.96 2.81
N LYS A 74 9.68 13.11 3.39
CA LYS A 74 11.04 13.40 3.83
C LYS A 74 11.34 12.58 5.08
N PHE A 75 12.53 12.00 5.13
CA PHE A 75 13.01 11.24 6.28
C PHE A 75 14.35 11.76 6.77
N LYS A 76 14.59 11.62 8.07
CA LYS A 76 15.88 11.84 8.70
C LYS A 76 16.34 10.53 9.34
N VAL A 77 17.53 10.05 8.99
CA VAL A 77 18.15 8.91 9.68
C VAL A 77 18.62 9.40 11.05
N ILE A 78 18.07 8.82 12.13
CA ILE A 78 18.47 9.13 13.50
C ILE A 78 19.61 8.20 13.95
N LEU A 79 19.53 6.93 13.53
CA LEU A 79 20.48 5.88 13.88
C LEU A 79 20.63 4.95 12.67
N GLY A 80 21.85 4.50 12.40
CA GLY A 80 22.16 3.67 11.22
C GLY A 80 22.63 4.51 10.03
N LYS A 81 22.61 3.91 8.84
CA LYS A 81 23.07 4.56 7.59
C LYS A 81 22.18 4.23 6.39
N GLU A 82 21.78 2.96 6.26
CA GLU A 82 21.04 2.46 5.10
C GLU A 82 19.53 2.72 5.19
N THR A 83 18.94 3.21 4.10
CA THR A 83 17.49 3.32 3.92
C THR A 83 16.90 2.26 2.99
N GLU A 84 17.75 1.47 2.34
CA GLU A 84 17.36 0.29 1.56
C GLU A 84 17.33 -0.97 2.42
N THR A 85 16.32 -1.80 2.23
CA THR A 85 16.12 -3.03 3.03
C THR A 85 15.35 -4.08 2.24
N THR A 86 15.22 -5.28 2.82
CA THR A 86 14.31 -6.33 2.34
C THR A 86 13.25 -6.63 3.41
N HIS A 87 12.01 -6.28 3.12
CA HIS A 87 10.86 -6.67 3.93
C HIS A 87 10.37 -8.07 3.52
N LYS A 88 9.88 -8.85 4.49
CA LYS A 88 9.32 -10.18 4.26
C LYS A 88 7.88 -10.20 4.74
N GLU A 89 6.97 -10.66 3.89
CA GLU A 89 5.58 -10.95 4.25
C GLU A 89 5.03 -12.03 3.33
N HIS A 90 4.11 -12.87 3.82
CA HIS A 90 3.43 -13.91 3.03
C HIS A 90 4.36 -14.78 2.17
N ASN A 91 5.49 -15.19 2.73
CA ASN A 91 6.55 -15.96 2.06
C ASN A 91 7.15 -15.27 0.81
N CYS A 92 6.97 -13.96 0.70
CA CYS A 92 7.53 -13.11 -0.34
C CYS A 92 8.59 -12.17 0.26
N ARG A 93 9.50 -11.70 -0.59
CA ARG A 93 10.55 -10.73 -0.26
C ARG A 93 10.34 -9.46 -1.06
N PHE A 94 10.48 -8.30 -0.42
CA PHE A 94 10.31 -6.99 -1.04
C PHE A 94 11.51 -6.13 -0.73
N ARG A 95 12.39 -5.97 -1.71
CA ARG A 95 13.45 -4.96 -1.67
C ARG A 95 12.86 -3.60 -1.98
N LEU A 96 13.25 -2.60 -1.19
CA LEU A 96 12.83 -1.23 -1.35
C LEU A 96 13.72 -0.27 -0.54
N ASP A 97 13.74 0.99 -0.93
CA ASP A 97 14.31 2.08 -0.15
C ASP A 97 13.19 2.94 0.44
N VAL A 98 13.07 2.93 1.78
CA VAL A 98 11.97 3.60 2.49
C VAL A 98 11.93 5.11 2.24
N SER A 99 13.04 5.70 1.79
CA SER A 99 13.13 7.12 1.46
C SER A 99 12.68 7.46 0.04
N LYS A 100 12.70 6.48 -0.88
CA LYS A 100 12.46 6.68 -2.32
C LYS A 100 11.10 6.20 -2.81
N VAL A 101 10.43 5.34 -2.03
CA VAL A 101 9.17 4.71 -2.45
C VAL A 101 8.15 4.64 -1.32
N TYR A 102 6.88 4.51 -1.69
CA TYR A 102 5.82 4.22 -0.74
C TYR A 102 5.72 2.71 -0.47
N PHE A 103 5.74 2.33 0.80
CA PHE A 103 5.41 0.99 1.26
C PHE A 103 4.74 1.07 2.64
N SER A 104 3.75 0.22 2.91
CA SER A 104 3.13 0.09 4.23
C SER A 104 3.05 -1.37 4.64
N PRO A 105 3.74 -1.78 5.73
CA PRO A 105 3.62 -3.13 6.26
C PRO A 105 2.23 -3.38 6.87
N ARG A 106 1.50 -2.31 7.25
CA ARG A 106 0.13 -2.42 7.81
C ARG A 106 -0.88 -2.98 6.81
N GLU A 107 -0.59 -2.86 5.51
CA GLU A 107 -1.46 -3.35 4.44
C GLU A 107 -1.22 -4.84 4.11
N SER A 108 -0.38 -5.54 4.89
CA SER A 108 -0.03 -6.94 4.66
C SER A 108 -1.24 -7.86 4.61
N GLN A 109 -2.14 -7.76 5.58
CA GLN A 109 -3.34 -8.60 5.63
C GLN A 109 -4.25 -8.38 4.43
N GLU A 110 -4.44 -7.12 4.02
CA GLU A 110 -5.31 -6.81 2.87
C GLU A 110 -4.74 -7.37 1.57
N ARG A 111 -3.41 -7.37 1.40
CA ARG A 111 -2.76 -8.02 0.25
C ARG A 111 -3.06 -9.52 0.20
N GLN A 112 -3.06 -10.19 1.36
CA GLN A 112 -3.45 -11.59 1.45
C GLN A 112 -4.93 -11.80 1.10
N VAL A 113 -5.83 -10.96 1.65
CA VAL A 113 -7.26 -11.02 1.37
C VAL A 113 -7.55 -10.89 -0.13
N ILE A 114 -6.95 -9.91 -0.82
CA ILE A 114 -7.13 -9.77 -2.26
C ILE A 114 -6.55 -10.97 -3.02
N ALA A 115 -5.40 -11.50 -2.60
CA ALA A 115 -4.82 -12.69 -3.21
C ALA A 115 -5.68 -13.94 -3.06
N GLU A 116 -6.50 -14.05 -2.01
CA GLU A 116 -7.46 -15.14 -1.79
C GLU A 116 -8.71 -15.04 -2.68
N LYS A 117 -9.03 -13.84 -3.18
CA LYS A 117 -10.18 -13.61 -4.06
C LYS A 117 -9.91 -13.96 -5.53
N ILE A 118 -8.65 -14.21 -5.89
CA ILE A 118 -8.28 -14.48 -7.29
C ILE A 118 -8.74 -15.88 -7.70
N LYS A 119 -9.41 -15.97 -8.86
CA LYS A 119 -9.83 -17.25 -9.43
C LYS A 119 -8.84 -17.74 -10.49
N SER A 120 -8.88 -19.05 -10.72
CA SER A 120 -8.11 -19.71 -11.77
C SER A 120 -8.40 -19.09 -13.13
N GLY A 121 -7.36 -18.84 -13.92
CA GLY A 121 -7.44 -18.29 -15.27
C GLY A 121 -7.66 -16.79 -15.37
N GLU A 122 -7.77 -16.06 -14.25
CA GLU A 122 -7.99 -14.61 -14.27
C GLU A 122 -6.77 -13.85 -14.83
N THR A 123 -7.06 -12.85 -15.65
CA THR A 123 -6.15 -11.74 -15.96
C THR A 123 -6.44 -10.59 -14.99
N VAL A 124 -5.44 -10.15 -14.23
CA VAL A 124 -5.58 -9.12 -13.21
C VAL A 124 -4.78 -7.87 -13.61
N MET A 125 -5.29 -6.69 -13.29
CA MET A 125 -4.52 -5.45 -13.33
C MET A 125 -4.37 -4.88 -11.92
N VAL A 126 -3.17 -4.41 -11.59
CA VAL A 126 -2.90 -3.60 -10.40
C VAL A 126 -2.49 -2.21 -10.85
N MET A 127 -3.36 -1.24 -10.58
CA MET A 127 -3.04 0.18 -10.74
C MET A 127 -2.18 0.63 -9.54
N PHE A 128 -1.28 1.59 -9.72
CA PHE A 128 -0.46 2.13 -8.62
C PHE A 128 0.33 1.04 -7.84
N ALA A 129 1.01 0.16 -8.57
CA ALA A 129 1.56 -1.08 -8.04
C ALA A 129 2.69 -0.90 -7.02
N GLY A 130 3.30 0.28 -6.91
CA GLY A 130 4.44 0.56 -6.04
C GLY A 130 5.59 -0.39 -6.34
N VAL A 131 6.20 -0.94 -5.28
CA VAL A 131 7.26 -1.97 -5.39
C VAL A 131 6.74 -3.37 -5.72
N GLY A 132 5.47 -3.48 -6.12
CA GLY A 132 4.82 -4.72 -6.54
C GLY A 132 4.33 -5.68 -5.44
N PRO A 133 3.92 -5.26 -4.22
CA PRO A 133 3.55 -6.24 -3.20
C PRO A 133 2.23 -6.98 -3.50
N TYR A 134 1.22 -6.30 -4.03
CA TYR A 134 0.00 -6.95 -4.53
C TYR A 134 0.28 -7.95 -5.66
N PRO A 135 0.87 -7.55 -6.81
CA PRO A 135 1.05 -8.46 -7.93
C PRO A 135 1.93 -9.67 -7.57
N VAL A 136 2.98 -9.47 -6.77
CA VAL A 136 3.86 -10.58 -6.34
C VAL A 136 3.12 -11.57 -5.43
N ILE A 137 2.40 -11.10 -4.41
CA ILE A 137 1.67 -12.01 -3.49
C ILE A 137 0.58 -12.77 -4.24
N MET A 138 -0.18 -12.08 -5.11
CA MET A 138 -1.21 -12.72 -5.93
C MET A 138 -0.60 -13.81 -6.83
N ALA A 139 0.49 -13.52 -7.52
CA ALA A 139 1.17 -14.49 -8.39
C ALA A 139 1.76 -15.67 -7.62
N LYS A 140 2.33 -15.42 -6.43
CA LYS A 140 2.92 -16.45 -5.58
C LYS A 140 1.87 -17.43 -5.04
N LYS A 141 0.70 -16.92 -4.67
CA LYS A 141 -0.39 -17.71 -4.10
C LYS A 141 -1.20 -18.46 -5.16
N ASN A 142 -1.36 -17.90 -6.36
CA ASN A 142 -2.29 -18.42 -7.37
C ASN A 142 -1.55 -19.03 -8.57
N LYS A 143 -1.30 -20.34 -8.52
CA LYS A 143 -0.59 -21.07 -9.60
C LYS A 143 -1.29 -21.01 -10.95
N LYS A 144 -2.63 -21.03 -10.97
CA LYS A 144 -3.44 -21.01 -12.19
C LYS A 144 -3.85 -19.60 -12.64
N LEU A 145 -3.32 -18.54 -12.01
CA LEU A 145 -3.51 -17.17 -12.48
C LEU A 145 -2.88 -17.02 -13.87
N LYS A 146 -3.58 -16.38 -14.80
CA LYS A 146 -3.11 -16.27 -16.20
C LYS A 146 -2.04 -15.18 -16.33
N LYS A 147 -2.35 -13.96 -15.91
CA LYS A 147 -1.47 -12.80 -16.08
C LYS A 147 -1.82 -11.69 -15.09
N ILE A 148 -0.81 -10.95 -14.62
CA ILE A 148 -0.98 -9.70 -13.88
C ILE A 148 -0.27 -8.57 -14.62
N TYR A 149 -0.98 -7.49 -14.94
CA TYR A 149 -0.41 -6.23 -15.39
C TYR A 149 -0.26 -5.28 -14.19
N ALA A 150 0.96 -4.85 -13.89
CA ALA A 150 1.24 -4.01 -12.73
C ALA A 150 1.81 -2.66 -13.18
N ILE A 151 1.05 -1.58 -13.01
CA ILE A 151 1.38 -0.25 -13.52
C ILE A 151 1.91 0.63 -12.38
N GLU A 152 3.09 1.22 -12.57
CA GLU A 152 3.70 2.14 -11.61
C GLU A 152 4.39 3.34 -12.29
N MET A 153 4.13 4.55 -11.80
CA MET A 153 4.64 5.80 -12.38
C MET A 153 5.96 6.27 -11.75
N ASN A 154 6.23 5.92 -10.49
CA ASN A 154 7.50 6.20 -9.83
C ASN A 154 8.56 5.23 -10.36
N SER A 155 9.52 5.77 -11.13
CA SER A 155 10.61 4.98 -11.72
C SER A 155 11.42 4.18 -10.69
N ARG A 156 11.66 4.73 -9.49
CA ARG A 156 12.35 3.99 -8.42
C ARG A 156 11.51 2.83 -7.91
N ALA A 157 10.21 3.02 -7.73
CA ALA A 157 9.31 1.93 -7.32
C ALA A 157 9.17 0.86 -8.40
N PHE A 158 9.14 1.27 -9.67
CA PHE A 158 9.15 0.37 -10.83
C PHE A 158 10.43 -0.49 -10.89
N GLU A 159 11.61 0.08 -10.66
CA GLU A 159 12.86 -0.69 -10.59
C GLU A 159 12.82 -1.74 -9.48
N TYR A 160 12.38 -1.36 -8.27
CA TYR A 160 12.17 -2.33 -7.19
C TYR A 160 11.10 -3.36 -7.53
N MET A 161 10.03 -3.00 -8.23
CA MET A 161 9.01 -3.95 -8.67
C MET A 161 9.60 -5.01 -9.61
N LYS A 162 10.44 -4.63 -10.58
CA LYS A 162 11.15 -5.59 -11.45
C LYS A 162 12.04 -6.53 -10.64
N GLU A 163 12.82 -5.98 -9.70
CA GLU A 163 13.65 -6.80 -8.82
C GLU A 163 12.80 -7.74 -7.95
N ASN A 164 11.70 -7.25 -7.39
CA ASN A 164 10.80 -8.03 -6.55
C ASN A 164 10.12 -9.16 -7.32
N ILE A 165 9.73 -8.92 -8.58
CA ILE A 165 9.22 -9.98 -9.47
C ILE A 165 10.27 -11.07 -9.67
N ARG A 166 11.54 -10.68 -9.91
CA ARG A 166 12.66 -11.61 -10.11
C ARG A 166 12.96 -12.43 -8.87
N ILE A 167 13.17 -11.80 -7.71
CA ILE A 167 13.56 -12.51 -6.48
C ILE A 167 12.47 -13.46 -5.96
N ASN A 168 11.19 -13.19 -6.27
CA ASN A 168 10.08 -14.06 -5.89
C ASN A 168 9.75 -15.13 -6.93
N LYS A 169 10.41 -15.09 -8.10
CA LYS A 169 10.25 -16.03 -9.22
C LYS A 169 8.82 -16.04 -9.76
N VAL A 170 8.27 -14.86 -10.06
CA VAL A 170 6.89 -14.67 -10.56
C VAL A 170 6.82 -13.94 -11.91
N GLY A 171 7.94 -13.85 -12.62
CA GLY A 171 8.03 -13.15 -13.91
C GLY A 171 7.26 -13.81 -15.06
N ASP A 172 6.89 -15.09 -14.93
CA ASP A 172 5.99 -15.79 -15.85
C ASP A 172 4.58 -15.16 -15.84
N LYS A 173 4.13 -14.71 -14.67
CA LYS A 173 2.77 -14.19 -14.45
C LYS A 173 2.70 -12.67 -14.40
N VAL A 174 3.70 -11.99 -13.82
CA VAL A 174 3.64 -10.54 -13.58
C VAL A 174 4.39 -9.78 -14.67
N VAL A 175 3.68 -8.89 -15.36
CA VAL A 175 4.25 -7.92 -16.31
C VAL A 175 4.29 -6.55 -15.65
N PRO A 176 5.50 -6.05 -15.32
CA PRO A 176 5.67 -4.69 -14.81
C PRO A 176 5.56 -3.69 -15.97
N ILE A 177 4.79 -2.62 -15.76
CA ILE A 177 4.56 -1.53 -16.72
C ILE A 177 4.94 -0.21 -16.05
N SER A 178 5.80 0.56 -16.68
CA SER A 178 6.14 1.91 -16.22
C SER A 178 5.24 2.93 -16.90
N GLY A 179 4.65 3.84 -16.12
CA GLY A 179 3.86 4.95 -16.65
C GLY A 179 2.69 5.38 -15.76
N ASP A 180 2.03 6.48 -16.15
CA ASP A 180 0.76 6.89 -15.54
C ASP A 180 -0.34 5.93 -16.00
N VAL A 181 -1.22 5.55 -15.08
CA VAL A 181 -2.38 4.71 -15.38
C VAL A 181 -3.26 5.32 -16.48
N ARG A 182 -3.40 6.65 -16.55
CA ARG A 182 -4.15 7.37 -17.60
C ARG A 182 -3.64 7.06 -19.00
N GLU A 183 -2.33 6.89 -19.14
CA GLU A 183 -1.70 6.58 -20.42
C GLU A 183 -1.72 5.09 -20.72
N ARG A 184 -1.48 4.25 -19.69
CA ARG A 184 -1.24 2.81 -19.90
C ARG A 184 -2.51 1.98 -19.93
N CYS A 185 -3.52 2.31 -19.11
CA CYS A 185 -4.75 1.53 -19.05
C CYS A 185 -5.53 1.43 -20.38
N PRO A 186 -5.59 2.47 -21.24
CA PRO A 186 -6.25 2.36 -22.55
C PRO A 186 -5.74 1.19 -23.41
N GLU A 187 -4.44 0.87 -23.33
CA GLU A 187 -3.83 -0.27 -24.05
C GLU A 187 -4.38 -1.64 -23.60
N TYR A 188 -5.06 -1.69 -22.46
CA TYR A 188 -5.62 -2.90 -21.85
C TYR A 188 -7.15 -2.88 -21.72
N SER A 189 -7.82 -1.99 -22.46
CA SER A 189 -9.28 -1.93 -22.55
C SER A 189 -9.87 -3.31 -22.87
N GLY A 190 -10.86 -3.75 -22.09
CA GLY A 190 -11.51 -5.05 -22.30
C GLY A 190 -10.68 -6.29 -21.98
N LYS A 191 -9.49 -6.19 -21.37
CA LYS A 191 -8.57 -7.35 -21.21
C LYS A 191 -8.61 -8.05 -19.85
N CYS A 192 -9.10 -7.40 -18.79
CA CYS A 192 -8.95 -7.87 -17.42
C CYS A 192 -10.24 -8.46 -16.84
N ASP A 193 -10.12 -9.51 -16.02
CA ASP A 193 -11.22 -10.05 -15.22
C ASP A 193 -11.31 -9.36 -13.84
N ARG A 194 -10.20 -8.76 -13.39
CA ARG A 194 -10.11 -8.10 -12.07
C ARG A 194 -9.15 -6.92 -12.08
N ILE A 195 -9.52 -5.82 -11.43
CA ILE A 195 -8.69 -4.64 -11.23
C ILE A 195 -8.51 -4.39 -9.73
N VAL A 196 -7.28 -4.10 -9.28
CA VAL A 196 -6.96 -3.68 -7.92
C VAL A 196 -6.45 -2.24 -7.96
N MET A 197 -7.07 -1.33 -7.19
CA MET A 197 -6.74 0.10 -7.15
C MET A 197 -6.22 0.53 -5.77
N PRO A 198 -5.05 0.06 -5.30
CA PRO A 198 -4.49 0.29 -3.96
C PRO A 198 -4.04 1.75 -3.68
N HIS A 199 -4.82 2.75 -4.11
CA HIS A 199 -4.54 4.16 -3.97
C HIS A 199 -5.74 4.95 -3.42
N PRO A 200 -5.95 5.03 -2.10
CA PRO A 200 -7.19 5.59 -1.55
C PRO A 200 -7.42 7.09 -1.82
N LYS A 201 -6.38 7.91 -2.04
CA LYS A 201 -6.56 9.35 -2.32
C LYS A 201 -6.82 9.56 -3.80
N GLY A 202 -7.99 10.02 -4.21
CA GLY A 202 -8.19 10.37 -5.62
C GLY A 202 -8.33 9.19 -6.58
N ALA A 203 -8.30 7.92 -6.11
CA ALA A 203 -8.53 6.78 -7.01
C ALA A 203 -9.91 6.81 -7.69
N TYR A 204 -10.89 7.52 -7.11
CA TYR A 204 -12.21 7.70 -7.73
C TYR A 204 -12.12 8.33 -9.12
N GLU A 205 -11.13 9.19 -9.37
CA GLU A 205 -10.88 9.81 -10.67
C GLU A 205 -10.52 8.80 -11.77
N TYR A 206 -10.09 7.60 -11.38
CA TYR A 206 -9.65 6.54 -12.30
C TYR A 206 -10.64 5.36 -12.36
N LEU A 207 -11.82 5.47 -11.73
CA LEU A 207 -12.82 4.40 -11.74
C LEU A 207 -13.32 4.10 -13.16
N SER A 208 -13.62 5.13 -13.96
CA SER A 208 -14.02 4.96 -15.37
C SER A 208 -12.94 4.21 -16.16
N LEU A 209 -11.68 4.53 -15.92
CA LEU A 209 -10.53 3.88 -16.55
C LEU A 209 -10.41 2.41 -16.14
N ALA A 210 -10.54 2.11 -14.84
CA ALA A 210 -10.56 0.74 -14.34
C ALA A 210 -11.73 -0.07 -14.95
N ILE A 211 -12.91 0.52 -15.04
CA ILE A 211 -14.10 -0.10 -15.66
C ILE A 211 -13.83 -0.40 -17.15
N SER A 212 -13.18 0.51 -17.88
CA SER A 212 -12.86 0.29 -19.30
C SER A 212 -11.90 -0.89 -19.52
N CYS A 213 -11.02 -1.17 -18.55
CA CYS A 213 -10.09 -2.30 -18.61
C CYS A 213 -10.76 -3.66 -18.37
N LEU A 214 -11.97 -3.69 -17.80
CA LEU A 214 -12.71 -4.93 -17.60
C LEU A 214 -13.23 -5.48 -18.92
N LYS A 215 -13.17 -6.81 -19.08
CA LYS A 215 -13.81 -7.53 -20.18
C LYS A 215 -15.29 -7.15 -20.33
N ASN A 216 -15.81 -7.31 -21.55
CA ASN A 216 -17.22 -7.03 -21.87
C ASN A 216 -18.20 -7.83 -20.99
N LYS A 217 -17.85 -9.07 -20.62
CA LYS A 217 -18.64 -9.91 -19.71
C LYS A 217 -18.70 -9.41 -18.25
N GLY A 218 -17.91 -8.41 -17.90
CA GLY A 218 -17.76 -7.93 -16.53
C GLY A 218 -16.52 -8.45 -15.82
N GLY A 219 -16.47 -8.16 -14.52
CA GLY A 219 -15.36 -8.54 -13.65
C GLY A 219 -15.44 -7.84 -12.29
N TRP A 220 -14.31 -7.84 -11.59
CA TRP A 220 -14.21 -7.30 -10.23
C TRP A 220 -13.31 -6.08 -10.15
N ILE A 221 -13.69 -5.08 -9.37
CA ILE A 221 -12.83 -3.95 -9.01
C ILE A 221 -12.68 -3.92 -7.48
N HIS A 222 -11.45 -3.86 -7.01
CA HIS A 222 -11.12 -3.62 -5.60
C HIS A 222 -10.71 -2.16 -5.45
N PHE A 223 -11.69 -1.33 -5.07
CA PHE A 223 -11.54 0.11 -4.98
C PHE A 223 -11.31 0.54 -3.53
N TYR A 224 -10.18 1.17 -3.26
CA TYR A 224 -9.88 1.69 -1.93
C TYR A 224 -10.24 3.16 -1.83
N TYR A 225 -10.84 3.55 -0.71
CA TYR A 225 -11.25 4.93 -0.46
C TYR A 225 -11.07 5.29 1.02
N TRP A 226 -10.96 6.57 1.33
CA TRP A 226 -11.02 7.05 2.71
C TRP A 226 -12.37 7.71 2.96
N ALA A 227 -13.12 7.17 3.91
CA ALA A 227 -14.41 7.71 4.29
C ALA A 227 -14.59 7.62 5.81
N PRO A 228 -15.32 8.57 6.42
CA PRO A 228 -15.90 8.34 7.73
C PRO A 228 -16.97 7.24 7.63
N GLU A 229 -17.35 6.62 8.75
CA GLU A 229 -18.29 5.48 8.74
C GLU A 229 -19.65 5.83 8.15
N GLU A 230 -20.15 7.02 8.49
CA GLU A 230 -21.36 7.61 7.93
C GLU A 230 -21.24 7.86 6.41
N GLY A 231 -20.02 8.04 5.90
CA GLY A 231 -19.72 8.39 4.51
C GLY A 231 -19.59 7.19 3.55
N PHE A 232 -19.86 5.97 4.01
CA PHE A 232 -19.68 4.77 3.18
C PHE A 232 -20.74 4.68 2.09
N ARG A 233 -21.96 5.13 2.36
CA ARG A 233 -23.07 5.08 1.40
C ARG A 233 -22.82 6.02 0.22
N GLU A 234 -22.34 7.23 0.49
CA GLU A 234 -21.98 8.22 -0.53
C GLU A 234 -20.83 7.72 -1.41
N ALA A 235 -19.88 6.99 -0.82
CA ALA A 235 -18.81 6.34 -1.57
C ALA A 235 -19.33 5.26 -2.51
N GLU A 236 -20.31 4.45 -2.08
CA GLU A 236 -20.98 3.48 -2.95
C GLU A 236 -21.82 4.15 -4.05
N ASP A 237 -22.54 5.24 -3.74
CA ASP A 237 -23.35 5.96 -4.71
C ASP A 237 -22.49 6.58 -5.81
N MET A 238 -21.32 7.13 -5.46
CA MET A 238 -20.31 7.59 -6.42
C MET A 238 -19.86 6.47 -7.37
N VAL A 239 -19.60 5.27 -6.84
CA VAL A 239 -19.25 4.09 -7.66
C VAL A 239 -20.41 3.72 -8.58
N ARG A 240 -21.63 3.62 -8.06
CA ARG A 240 -22.83 3.28 -8.84
C ARG A 240 -23.07 4.26 -9.98
N ASN A 241 -22.95 5.56 -9.71
CA ASN A 241 -23.08 6.60 -10.70
C ASN A 241 -22.02 6.49 -11.79
N THR A 242 -20.76 6.25 -11.42
CA THR A 242 -19.67 6.07 -12.40
C THR A 242 -19.92 4.85 -13.29
N VAL A 243 -20.32 3.71 -12.70
CA VAL A 243 -20.62 2.48 -13.45
C VAL A 243 -21.80 2.67 -14.40
N LYS A 244 -22.84 3.40 -13.97
CA LYS A 244 -23.99 3.75 -14.81
C LYS A 244 -23.59 4.64 -15.99
N THR A 245 -22.76 5.67 -15.77
CA THR A 245 -22.24 6.53 -16.86
C THR A 245 -21.42 5.75 -17.87
N MET A 246 -20.70 4.72 -17.43
CA MET A 246 -19.98 3.79 -18.30
C MET A 246 -20.88 2.77 -19.02
N LYS A 247 -22.21 2.88 -18.91
CA LYS A 247 -23.21 1.98 -19.49
C LYS A 247 -23.03 0.51 -19.06
N ARG A 248 -22.54 0.29 -17.82
CA ARG A 248 -22.40 -1.02 -17.19
C ARG A 248 -23.35 -1.15 -16.01
N LYS A 249 -23.50 -2.35 -15.45
CA LYS A 249 -24.36 -2.60 -14.29
C LYS A 249 -23.55 -3.12 -13.11
N VAL A 250 -23.77 -2.53 -11.94
CA VAL A 250 -23.28 -3.07 -10.67
C VAL A 250 -24.12 -4.29 -10.31
N LYS A 251 -23.48 -5.45 -10.16
CA LYS A 251 -24.12 -6.68 -9.67
C LYS A 251 -24.04 -6.78 -8.14
N LYS A 252 -22.90 -6.42 -7.57
CA LYS A 252 -22.68 -6.44 -6.12
C LYS A 252 -21.64 -5.40 -5.71
N ILE A 253 -21.82 -4.80 -4.53
CA ILE A 253 -20.77 -4.08 -3.80
C ILE A 253 -20.70 -4.69 -2.41
N ASP A 254 -19.50 -5.04 -1.97
CA ASP A 254 -19.21 -5.44 -0.59
C ASP A 254 -18.15 -4.51 -0.03
N THR A 255 -18.48 -3.82 1.06
CA THR A 255 -17.65 -2.75 1.63
C THR A 255 -17.05 -3.21 2.95
N ARG A 256 -15.72 -3.19 3.05
CA ARG A 256 -14.98 -3.60 4.25
C ARG A 256 -14.07 -2.50 4.77
N LYS A 257 -13.98 -2.38 6.09
CA LYS A 257 -12.94 -1.58 6.77
C LYS A 257 -11.61 -2.32 6.67
N VAL A 258 -10.57 -1.64 6.19
CA VAL A 258 -9.23 -2.20 5.96
C VAL A 258 -8.27 -1.76 7.06
N LEU A 259 -8.14 -0.44 7.26
CA LEU A 259 -7.25 0.14 8.26
C LEU A 259 -7.83 1.46 8.79
N PRO A 260 -7.68 1.76 10.08
CA PRO A 260 -7.99 3.10 10.59
C PRO A 260 -7.00 4.12 10.00
N TYR A 261 -7.49 5.29 9.60
CA TYR A 261 -6.66 6.37 9.06
C TYR A 261 -6.51 7.53 10.06
N LYS A 262 -7.63 8.02 10.60
CA LYS A 262 -7.72 9.02 11.67
C LYS A 262 -9.03 8.78 12.45
N PRO A 263 -9.30 9.47 13.58
CA PRO A 263 -10.54 9.25 14.34
C PRO A 263 -11.78 9.24 13.43
N LYS A 264 -12.59 8.19 13.56
CA LYS A 264 -13.80 7.91 12.76
C LYS A 264 -13.62 7.74 11.26
N VAL A 265 -12.40 7.82 10.71
CA VAL A 265 -12.13 7.68 9.27
C VAL A 265 -11.34 6.42 8.98
N TRP A 266 -11.86 5.62 8.07
CA TRP A 266 -11.31 4.34 7.67
C TRP A 266 -10.79 4.40 6.24
N LYS A 267 -9.71 3.67 5.99
CA LYS A 267 -9.47 3.11 4.67
C LYS A 267 -10.45 1.97 4.49
N ILE A 268 -11.35 2.09 3.52
CA ILE A 268 -12.26 1.03 3.11
C ILE A 268 -11.80 0.41 1.80
N CYS A 269 -12.23 -0.83 1.56
CA CYS A 269 -12.19 -1.49 0.26
C CYS A 269 -13.63 -1.80 -0.15
N MET A 270 -14.03 -1.31 -1.32
CA MET A 270 -15.25 -1.71 -2.00
C MET A 270 -14.89 -2.78 -3.03
N ASP A 271 -15.37 -4.00 -2.81
CA ASP A 271 -15.30 -5.11 -3.75
C ASP A 271 -16.51 -5.06 -4.68
N ILE A 272 -16.31 -4.59 -5.91
CA ILE A 272 -17.37 -4.25 -6.85
C ILE A 272 -17.41 -5.30 -7.97
N GLU A 273 -18.52 -6.02 -8.10
CA GLU A 273 -18.79 -6.91 -9.24
C GLU A 273 -19.58 -6.14 -10.30
N ILE A 274 -19.06 -6.07 -11.52
CA ILE A 274 -19.67 -5.36 -12.66
C ILE A 274 -20.04 -6.36 -13.74
N ARG A 275 -21.17 -6.15 -14.42
CA ARG A 275 -21.55 -6.77 -15.69
C ARG A 275 -21.64 -5.72 -16.79
#